data_AF-A0A0S8ES43-F1
#
_entry.id   AF-A0A0S8ES43-F1
#
_cell.length_a   1.000
_cell.length_b   1.000
_cell.length_c   1.000
_cell.angle_alpha   90.00
_cell.angle_beta   90.00
_cell.angle_gamma   90.00
#
_symmetry.space_group_name_H-M   'P 1'
#
loop_
_entity.id
_entity.type
_entity.pdbx_description
1 polymer ?
#
loop_
_entity_poly.entity_id
_entity_poly.type
_entity_poly.pdbx_seq_one_letter_code
_entity_poly.pdbx_strand_id
1 'polypeptide(L)'
;MALLRALVELRAPAQWQLSAIHINHGLSPAAEEWARHCQEACDRFDVPLKLESVAVVRQGRGLEAAAREARYEALAAHIRADDVLLTAHHRDDQLETVLLHLVR
;
A
#
# COMPACT_ATOMS: atom_id res chain seq x y z
N MET A 1 2.65 8.84 0.60
CA MET A 1 3.38 9.64 -0.41
C MET A 1 4.87 9.81 -0.12
N ALA A 2 5.32 9.97 1.14
CA ALA A 2 6.74 10.17 1.46
C ALA A 2 7.68 9.09 0.90
N LEU A 3 7.34 7.79 1.08
CA LEU A 3 8.14 6.68 0.55
C LEU A 3 8.28 6.74 -0.98
N LEU A 4 7.20 7.00 -1.72
CA LEU A 4 7.22 7.13 -3.18
C LEU A 4 8.21 8.23 -3.61
N ARG A 5 8.14 9.40 -2.98
CA ARG A 5 9.04 10.52 -3.29
C ARG A 5 10.50 10.17 -3.03
N ALA A 6 10.80 9.56 -1.89
CA ALA A 6 12.17 9.15 -1.55
C ALA A 6 12.72 8.15 -2.58
N LEU A 7 11.91 7.18 -3.02
CA LEU A 7 12.31 6.23 -4.06
C LEU A 7 12.50 6.92 -5.42
N VAL A 8 11.65 7.87 -5.79
CA VAL A 8 11.84 8.64 -7.03
C VAL A 8 13.16 9.41 -7.02
N GLU A 9 13.55 9.99 -5.88
CA GLU A 9 14.83 10.70 -5.74
C GLU A 9 16.03 9.74 -5.81
N LEU A 10 15.88 8.51 -5.30
CA LEU A 10 16.90 7.45 -5.32
C LEU A 10 16.97 6.66 -6.64
N ARG A 11 15.99 6.82 -7.55
CA ARG A 11 15.93 6.04 -8.80
C ARG A 11 17.01 6.43 -9.81
N ALA A 12 17.39 7.71 -9.88
CA ALA A 12 18.28 8.25 -10.91
C ALA A 12 19.68 7.60 -10.95
N PRO A 13 20.30 7.25 -9.81
CA PRO A 13 21.56 6.48 -9.82
C PRO A 13 21.38 4.95 -9.92
N ALA A 14 20.15 4.42 -9.96
CA ALA A 14 19.90 3.01 -9.71
C ALA A 14 19.37 2.22 -10.92
N GLN A 15 19.77 0.96 -11.04
CA GLN A 15 19.41 0.06 -12.15
C GLN A 15 18.07 -0.68 -11.93
N TRP A 16 17.15 -0.12 -11.13
CA TRP A 16 15.85 -0.74 -10.85
C TRP A 16 14.68 0.08 -11.40
N GLN A 17 13.59 -0.63 -11.70
CA GLN A 17 12.33 -0.02 -12.12
C GLN A 17 11.45 0.22 -10.89
N LEU A 18 10.70 1.32 -10.91
CA LEU A 18 9.79 1.69 -9.84
C LEU A 18 8.36 1.63 -10.36
N SER A 19 7.48 0.95 -9.64
CA SER A 19 6.02 1.02 -9.83
C SER A 19 5.33 1.11 -8.47
N ALA A 20 4.14 1.71 -8.46
CA ALA A 20 3.30 1.81 -7.30
C ALA A 20 2.01 0.99 -7.48
N ILE A 21 1.44 0.57 -6.35
CA ILE A 21 0.11 -0.07 -6.32
C ILE A 21 -0.70 0.54 -5.17
N HIS A 22 -1.95 0.90 -5.48
CA HIS A 22 -2.94 1.36 -4.50
C HIS A 22 -4.07 0.33 -4.42
N ILE A 23 -4.36 -0.13 -3.20
CA ILE A 23 -5.44 -1.05 -2.91
C ILE A 23 -6.65 -0.28 -2.35
N ASN A 24 -7.72 -0.24 -3.13
CA ASN A 24 -9.00 0.31 -2.72
C ASN A 24 -9.88 -0.78 -2.10
N HIS A 25 -10.19 -0.64 -0.82
CA HIS A 25 -11.04 -1.58 -0.07
C HIS A 25 -12.53 -1.21 -0.10
N GLY A 26 -12.88 -0.04 -0.66
CA GLY A 26 -14.25 0.47 -0.68
C GLY A 26 -14.85 0.85 0.69
N LEU A 27 -14.04 0.85 1.76
CA LEU A 27 -14.51 1.08 3.14
C LEU A 27 -14.73 2.55 3.48
N SER A 28 -14.06 3.46 2.76
CA SER A 28 -14.14 4.91 3.00
C SER A 28 -14.96 5.58 1.90
N PRO A 29 -15.82 6.56 2.24
CA PRO A 29 -16.49 7.39 1.24
C PRO A 29 -15.49 8.20 0.40
N ALA A 30 -14.27 8.45 0.91
CA ALA A 30 -13.21 9.16 0.20
C ALA A 30 -12.32 8.25 -0.65
N ALA A 31 -12.66 6.97 -0.81
CA ALA A 31 -11.82 5.99 -1.49
C ALA A 31 -11.44 6.40 -2.93
N GLU A 32 -12.39 6.93 -3.70
CA GLU A 32 -12.14 7.39 -5.08
C GLU A 32 -11.23 8.63 -5.12
N GLU A 33 -11.38 9.54 -4.16
CA GLU A 33 -10.52 10.71 -4.03
C GLU A 33 -9.08 10.30 -3.72
N TRP A 34 -8.89 9.33 -2.81
CA TRP A 34 -7.57 8.81 -2.49
C TRP A 34 -6.91 8.09 -3.67
N ALA A 35 -7.67 7.30 -4.44
CA ALA A 35 -7.15 6.65 -5.65
C ALA A 35 -6.70 7.70 -6.68
N ARG A 36 -7.50 8.76 -6.89
CA ARG A 36 -7.17 9.88 -7.78
C ARG A 36 -5.92 10.62 -7.31
N HIS A 37 -5.82 10.92 -6.02
CA HIS A 37 -4.63 11.53 -5.44
C HIS A 37 -3.36 10.69 -5.67
N CYS A 38 -3.48 9.36 -5.54
CA CYS A 38 -2.36 8.47 -5.84
C CYS A 38 -1.98 8.52 -7.33
N GLN A 39 -2.96 8.53 -8.24
CA GLN A 39 -2.73 8.64 -9.67
C GLN A 39 -2.01 9.94 -10.04
N GLU A 40 -2.54 11.08 -9.60
CA GLU A 40 -1.93 12.39 -9.83
C GLU A 40 -0.49 12.48 -9.30
N ALA A 41 -0.23 11.88 -8.13
CA ALA A 41 1.11 11.84 -7.57
C ALA A 41 2.08 11.00 -8.40
N CYS A 42 1.63 9.84 -8.89
CA CYS A 42 2.45 8.93 -9.69
C CYS A 42 2.71 9.50 -11.10
N ASP A 43 1.70 10.10 -11.73
CA ASP A 43 1.83 10.77 -13.03
C ASP A 43 2.88 11.88 -12.98
N ARG A 44 2.88 12.70 -11.92
CA ARG A 44 3.87 13.77 -11.73
C ARG A 44 5.31 13.27 -11.66
N PHE A 45 5.52 12.04 -11.18
CA PHE A 45 6.86 11.46 -11.04
C PHE A 45 7.21 10.48 -12.16
N ASP A 46 6.32 10.29 -13.14
CA ASP A 46 6.47 9.28 -14.18
C ASP A 46 6.73 7.89 -13.56
N VAL A 47 5.81 7.47 -12.67
CA VAL A 47 5.82 6.16 -12.02
C VAL A 47 4.53 5.43 -12.39
N PRO A 48 4.59 4.22 -12.98
CA PRO A 48 3.40 3.42 -13.22
C PRO A 48 2.63 3.16 -11.93
N LEU A 49 1.33 3.44 -11.91
CA LEU A 49 0.43 3.12 -10.81
C LEU A 49 -0.57 2.04 -11.21
N LYS A 50 -0.70 1.01 -10.37
CA LYS A 50 -1.79 0.06 -10.43
C LYS A 50 -2.86 0.41 -9.40
N LEU A 51 -4.09 0.59 -9.86
CA LEU A 51 -5.26 0.72 -8.99
C LEU A 51 -5.95 -0.64 -8.92
N GLU A 52 -5.98 -1.25 -7.75
CA GLU A 52 -6.61 -2.55 -7.51
C GLU A 52 -7.75 -2.37 -6.51
N SER A 53 -8.92 -2.96 -6.80
CA SER A 53 -10.08 -2.90 -5.90
C SER A 53 -10.36 -4.27 -5.31
N VAL A 54 -10.53 -4.33 -3.99
CA VAL A 54 -10.75 -5.58 -3.26
C VAL A 54 -12.04 -5.52 -2.45
N ALA A 55 -12.71 -6.67 -2.32
CA ALA A 55 -13.83 -6.82 -1.42
C ALA A 55 -13.34 -7.32 -0.05
N VAL A 56 -13.73 -6.64 1.03
CA VAL A 56 -13.37 -7.04 2.39
C VAL A 56 -14.47 -7.93 2.98
N VAL A 57 -14.17 -9.22 3.17
CA VAL A 57 -15.10 -10.19 3.78
C VAL A 57 -14.69 -10.47 5.22
N ARG A 58 -15.56 -10.15 6.18
CA ARG A 58 -15.24 -10.14 7.62
C ARG A 58 -15.33 -11.49 8.34
N GLN A 59 -15.05 -12.63 7.69
CA GLN A 59 -15.28 -14.02 8.17
C GLN A 59 -14.91 -14.30 9.66
N GLY A 60 -15.73 -13.84 10.62
CA GLY A 60 -15.41 -13.85 12.05
C GLY A 60 -14.27 -12.90 12.50
N ARG A 61 -13.70 -12.08 11.60
CA ARG A 61 -12.56 -11.20 11.88
C ARG A 61 -12.98 -9.74 12.10
N GLY A 62 -12.15 -9.01 12.85
CA GLY A 62 -12.21 -7.55 12.90
C GLY A 62 -12.05 -6.94 11.50
N LEU A 63 -12.70 -5.80 11.26
CA LEU A 63 -12.69 -5.14 9.94
C LEU A 63 -11.26 -4.86 9.44
N GLU A 64 -10.40 -4.38 10.33
CA GLU A 64 -9.00 -4.08 10.03
C GLU A 64 -8.21 -5.33 9.63
N ALA A 65 -8.37 -6.43 10.35
CA ALA A 65 -7.69 -7.68 10.04
C ALA A 65 -8.13 -8.25 8.68
N ALA A 66 -9.43 -8.18 8.37
CA ALA A 66 -9.96 -8.60 7.08
C ALA A 66 -9.49 -7.70 5.93
N ALA A 67 -9.44 -6.38 6.13
CA ALA A 67 -8.92 -5.45 5.14
C ALA A 67 -7.42 -5.67 4.90
N ARG A 68 -6.66 -5.92 5.99
CA ARG A 68 -5.24 -6.22 5.92
C ARG A 68 -4.98 -7.49 5.11
N GLU A 69 -5.74 -8.56 5.34
CA GLU A 69 -5.64 -9.82 4.58
C GLU A 69 -5.91 -9.60 3.08
N ALA A 70 -7.06 -8.99 2.74
CA ALA A 70 -7.40 -8.67 1.35
C ALA A 70 -6.33 -7.83 0.65
N ARG A 71 -5.72 -6.87 1.37
CA ARG A 71 -4.59 -6.08 0.86
C ARG A 71 -3.40 -6.94 0.50
N TYR A 72 -2.97 -7.84 1.39
CA TYR A 72 -1.80 -8.67 1.14
C TYR A 72 -2.03 -9.70 0.05
N GLU A 73 -3.23 -10.27 -0.05
CA GLU A 73 -3.62 -11.17 -1.16
C GLU A 73 -3.53 -10.46 -2.50
N ALA A 74 -4.09 -9.25 -2.61
CA ALA A 74 -4.00 -8.45 -3.82
C ALA A 74 -2.56 -8.07 -4.18
N LEU A 75 -1.74 -7.68 -3.19
CA LEU A 75 -0.33 -7.40 -3.42
C LEU A 75 0.42 -8.64 -3.93
N ALA A 76 0.21 -9.81 -3.31
CA ALA A 76 0.86 -11.06 -3.70
C ALA A 76 0.53 -11.47 -5.15
N ALA A 77 -0.68 -11.17 -5.63
CA ALA A 77 -1.08 -11.44 -7.02
C ALA A 77 -0.34 -10.57 -8.06
N HIS A 78 0.24 -9.44 -7.65
CA HIS A 78 0.90 -8.48 -8.55
C HIS A 78 2.43 -8.46 -8.44
N ILE A 79 3.00 -9.18 -7.47
CA ILE A 79 4.45 -9.26 -7.23
C ILE A 79 5.02 -10.48 -7.96
N ARG A 80 6.09 -10.28 -8.71
CA ARG A 80 6.88 -11.34 -9.35
C ARG A 80 8.03 -11.79 -8.45
N ALA A 81 8.65 -12.92 -8.78
CA ALA A 81 9.73 -13.50 -7.98
C ALA A 81 10.92 -12.55 -7.77
N ASP A 82 11.22 -11.69 -8.74
CA ASP A 82 12.35 -10.74 -8.69
C ASP A 82 11.95 -9.34 -8.19
N ASP A 83 10.68 -9.14 -7.83
CA ASP A 83 10.20 -7.85 -7.34
C ASP A 83 10.47 -7.71 -5.83
N VAL A 84 10.73 -6.47 -5.39
CA VAL A 84 10.85 -6.13 -3.97
C VAL A 84 9.66 -5.27 -3.56
N LEU A 85 8.84 -5.78 -2.63
CA LEU A 85 7.73 -5.02 -2.05
C LEU A 85 8.23 -4.11 -0.93
N LEU A 86 8.04 -2.80 -1.09
CA LEU A 86 8.29 -1.80 -0.06
C LEU A 86 6.96 -1.27 0.51
N THR A 87 6.86 -1.20 1.84
CA THR A 87 5.70 -0.63 2.54
C THR A 87 6.13 0.55 3.41
N ALA A 88 5.28 1.57 3.52
CA ALA A 88 5.60 2.82 4.20
C ALA A 88 5.34 2.77 5.72
N HIS A 89 5.54 1.62 6.37
CA HIS A 89 5.38 1.53 7.82
C HIS A 89 6.43 2.39 8.52
N HIS A 90 6.01 3.24 9.45
CA HIS A 90 6.89 4.11 10.24
C HIS A 90 6.85 3.76 11.72
N ARG A 91 7.67 4.46 12.52
CA ARG A 91 7.90 4.16 13.95
C ARG A 91 6.61 4.09 14.78
N ASP A 92 5.62 4.92 14.46
CA ASP A 92 4.36 4.92 15.21
C ASP A 92 3.52 3.66 14.95
N ASP A 93 3.62 3.05 13.75
CA ASP A 93 2.93 1.79 13.44
C ASP A 93 3.54 0.61 14.23
N GLN A 94 4.85 0.67 14.46
CA GLN A 94 5.53 -0.31 15.30
C GLN A 94 5.12 -0.17 16.76
N LEU A 95 4.94 1.06 17.25
CA LEU A 95 4.45 1.32 18.60
C LEU A 95 3.02 0.80 18.78
N GLU A 96 2.12 1.08 17.84
CA GLU A 96 0.76 0.54 17.85
C GLU A 96 0.76 -1.00 17.88
N THR A 97 1.59 -1.61 17.05
CA THR A 97 1.77 -3.07 17.04
C THR A 97 2.24 -3.61 18.39
N VAL A 98 3.21 -2.96 19.03
CA VAL A 98 3.71 -3.35 20.36
C VAL A 98 2.62 -3.19 21.42
N LEU A 99 1.93 -2.05 21.45
CA LEU A 99 0.85 -1.79 22.41
C LEU A 99 -0.29 -2.80 22.27
N LEU A 100 -0.70 -3.14 21.04
CA LEU A 100 -1.72 -4.16 20.78
C LEU A 100 -1.30 -5.55 21.29
N HIS A 101 -0.02 -5.91 21.20
CA HIS A 101 0.48 -7.17 21.73
C HIS A 101 0.64 -7.17 23.26
N LEU A 102 0.81 -6.01 23.90
CA LEU A 102 0.90 -5.90 25.36
C LEU A 102 -0.48 -5.97 26.05
N VAL A 103 -1.55 -5.65 25.34
CA VAL A 103 -2.93 -5.65 25.86
C VAL A 103 -3.68 -6.96 25.53
N ARG A 104 -3.12 -7.81 24.67
CA ARG A 104 -3.60 -9.18 24.42
C ARG A 104 -2.97 -10.17 25.38
#